data_AF-A0A178DHV5-F1
#
_entry.id   AF-A0A178DHV5-F1
#
_cell.length_a   1.000
_cell.length_b   1.000
_cell.length_c   1.000
_cell.angle_alpha   90.00
_cell.angle_beta   90.00
_cell.angle_gamma   90.00
#
_symmetry.space_group_name_H-M   'P 1'
#
loop_
_entity.id
_entity.type
_entity.pdbx_description
1 polymer ?
#
loop_
_entity_poly.entity_id
_entity_poly.type
_entity_poly.pdbx_seq_one_letter_code
_entity_poly.pdbx_strand_id
1 'polypeptide(L)'
;LSLTHSMCTAQAAADQLLARAIEQAKHIGMCSDDFAKATQEFDPVLAESWRRTWWMLYVTHLNYAVIRRDYTTNLNGADYDVALPCKEEEYTMMVIPLSRVSIQNYNNQELTLQDSSFSSFAHFINATEVFVSVLRNSFRLDNVLKAKHLAENDEATIAAWYLMLSHDKRRLVHDPGMSGSCRVDHLMFQAHMMMLTPADYLNRRCLAYIHRPLSDLHYHVAESISSCGSPPPPLPAGTADILHRRVHLHKLLQAVRTQNQNLIALPLGSLQLSPFTICMIACCTIAHLVAYRSVLAPDDAKVARSRIRVCIGTLTSYATVWPRASKVLRELKSIAGVLYRTPRAAAICLPHL
;
A
#
# COMPACT_ATOMS: atom_id res chain seq x y z
N LEU A 1 8.11 -17.79 -14.19
CA LEU A 1 9.50 -17.80 -13.66
C LEU A 1 10.31 -16.54 -14.01
N SER A 2 10.15 -15.89 -15.18
CA SER A 2 10.96 -14.69 -15.49
C SER A 2 10.53 -13.43 -14.71
N LEU A 3 9.22 -13.17 -14.54
CA LEU A 3 8.70 -12.03 -13.76
C LEU A 3 8.96 -12.15 -12.24
N THR A 4 8.93 -13.36 -11.69
CA THR A 4 9.25 -13.61 -10.27
C THR A 4 10.73 -13.32 -9.96
N HIS A 5 11.64 -13.61 -10.89
CA HIS A 5 13.06 -13.25 -10.77
C HIS A 5 13.33 -11.77 -11.05
N SER A 6 12.59 -11.17 -11.99
CA SER A 6 12.77 -9.78 -12.42
C SER A 6 12.47 -8.76 -11.30
N MET A 7 11.51 -9.09 -10.42
CA MET A 7 11.21 -8.35 -9.19
C MET A 7 12.38 -8.23 -8.18
N CYS A 8 13.47 -9.00 -8.35
CA CYS A 8 14.52 -9.16 -7.32
C CYS A 8 15.90 -8.67 -7.75
N THR A 9 16.33 -9.05 -8.96
CA THR A 9 17.72 -8.89 -9.44
C THR A 9 17.80 -8.33 -10.86
N ALA A 10 16.78 -8.54 -11.69
CA ALA A 10 16.74 -8.06 -13.08
C ALA A 10 15.67 -6.97 -13.26
N GLN A 11 15.78 -5.88 -12.49
CA GLN A 11 14.81 -4.78 -12.50
C GLN A 11 14.63 -4.17 -13.89
N ALA A 12 15.73 -3.92 -14.62
CA ALA A 12 15.68 -3.41 -15.99
C ALA A 12 14.93 -4.35 -16.96
N ALA A 13 15.11 -5.67 -16.82
CA ALA A 13 14.39 -6.63 -17.65
C ALA A 13 12.90 -6.69 -17.28
N ALA A 14 12.56 -6.54 -16.00
CA ALA A 14 11.17 -6.42 -15.54
C ALA A 14 10.49 -5.21 -16.18
N ASP A 15 11.17 -4.06 -16.12
CA ASP A 15 10.66 -2.78 -16.63
C ASP A 15 10.46 -2.85 -18.15
N GLN A 16 11.41 -3.43 -18.89
CA GLN A 16 11.28 -3.64 -20.33
C GLN A 16 10.15 -4.60 -20.70
N LEU A 17 9.90 -5.64 -19.91
CA LEU A 17 8.79 -6.57 -20.17
C LEU A 17 7.45 -5.89 -19.90
N LEU A 18 7.34 -5.15 -18.79
CA LEU A 18 6.12 -4.43 -18.45
C LEU A 18 5.82 -3.31 -19.46
N ALA A 19 6.83 -2.55 -19.87
CA ALA A 19 6.69 -1.53 -20.90
C ALA A 19 6.17 -2.12 -22.22
N ARG A 20 6.77 -3.23 -22.68
CA ARG A 20 6.32 -3.95 -23.87
C ARG A 20 4.88 -4.44 -23.75
N ALA A 21 4.49 -5.01 -22.61
CA ALA A 21 3.13 -5.47 -22.38
C ALA A 21 2.11 -4.30 -22.44
N ILE A 22 2.45 -3.14 -21.86
CA ILE A 22 1.61 -1.94 -21.92
C ILE A 22 1.52 -1.40 -23.35
N GLU A 23 2.63 -1.35 -24.09
CA GLU A 23 2.64 -0.94 -25.49
C GLU A 23 1.80 -1.85 -26.37
N GLN A 24 1.88 -3.17 -26.18
CA GLN A 24 1.04 -4.13 -26.88
C GLN A 24 -0.43 -3.97 -26.53
N ALA A 25 -0.77 -3.79 -25.25
CA ALA A 25 -2.15 -3.53 -24.82
C ALA A 25 -2.71 -2.25 -25.45
N LYS A 26 -1.91 -1.18 -25.51
CA LYS A 26 -2.27 0.07 -26.20
C LYS A 26 -2.44 -0.14 -27.71
N HIS A 27 -1.52 -0.88 -28.35
CA HIS A 27 -1.54 -1.13 -29.78
C HIS A 27 -2.80 -1.86 -30.25
N ILE A 28 -3.32 -2.80 -29.44
CA ILE A 28 -4.57 -3.49 -29.77
C ILE A 28 -5.82 -2.70 -29.35
N GLY A 29 -5.68 -1.54 -28.72
CA GLY A 29 -6.80 -0.71 -28.27
C GLY A 29 -7.38 -1.09 -26.90
N MET A 30 -6.74 -1.98 -26.12
CA MET A 30 -7.23 -2.43 -24.82
C MET A 30 -7.41 -1.28 -23.81
N CYS A 31 -6.73 -0.16 -24.03
CA CYS A 31 -6.85 1.07 -23.24
C CYS A 31 -8.08 1.92 -23.58
N SER A 32 -8.98 1.44 -24.45
CA SER A 32 -10.26 2.08 -24.74
C SER A 32 -11.45 1.18 -24.37
N ASP A 33 -12.53 1.78 -23.88
CA ASP A 33 -13.77 1.04 -23.61
C ASP A 33 -14.35 0.40 -24.87
N ASP A 34 -14.11 0.98 -26.05
CA ASP A 34 -14.59 0.43 -27.33
C ASP A 34 -14.03 -0.96 -27.63
N PHE A 35 -12.81 -1.26 -27.16
CA PHE A 35 -12.23 -2.60 -27.31
C PHE A 35 -13.00 -3.65 -26.52
N ALA A 36 -13.36 -3.35 -25.27
CA ALA A 36 -14.19 -4.25 -24.47
C ALA A 36 -15.63 -4.30 -25.03
N LYS A 37 -16.19 -3.17 -25.49
CA LYS A 37 -17.52 -3.13 -26.16
C LYS A 37 -17.60 -4.08 -27.34
N ALA A 38 -16.57 -4.09 -28.19
CA ALA A 38 -16.51 -4.93 -29.38
C ALA A 38 -16.48 -6.44 -29.06
N THR A 39 -16.37 -6.84 -27.79
CA THR A 39 -16.48 -8.24 -27.35
C THR A 39 -17.70 -8.49 -26.45
N GLN A 40 -18.33 -7.45 -25.92
CA GLN A 40 -19.33 -7.55 -24.86
C GLN A 40 -20.64 -8.22 -25.30
N GLU A 41 -21.09 -8.00 -26.54
CA GLU A 41 -22.33 -8.60 -27.06
C GLU A 41 -22.21 -10.11 -27.25
N PHE A 42 -21.00 -10.58 -27.58
CA PHE A 42 -20.71 -11.97 -27.91
C PHE A 42 -20.25 -12.76 -26.68
N ASP A 43 -19.36 -12.15 -25.89
CA ASP A 43 -18.78 -12.73 -24.69
C ASP A 43 -18.53 -11.63 -23.63
N PRO A 44 -19.50 -11.40 -22.73
CA PRO A 44 -19.37 -10.37 -21.70
C PRO A 44 -18.27 -10.70 -20.68
N VAL A 45 -17.96 -11.98 -20.46
CA VAL A 45 -16.91 -12.43 -19.55
C VAL A 45 -15.53 -12.10 -20.12
N LEU A 46 -15.33 -12.34 -21.42
CA LEU A 46 -14.11 -11.94 -22.11
C LEU A 46 -13.93 -10.41 -22.10
N ALA A 47 -15.01 -9.66 -22.35
CA ALA A 47 -14.97 -8.19 -22.25
C ALA A 47 -14.54 -7.71 -20.87
N GLU A 48 -15.03 -8.35 -19.80
CA GLU A 48 -14.61 -8.06 -18.43
C GLU A 48 -13.15 -8.46 -18.16
N SER A 49 -12.71 -9.59 -18.72
CA SER A 49 -11.32 -10.04 -18.64
C SER A 49 -10.35 -9.03 -19.26
N TRP A 50 -10.72 -8.40 -20.39
CA TRP A 50 -9.94 -7.33 -21.00
C TRP A 50 -9.86 -6.09 -20.12
N ARG A 51 -10.99 -5.64 -19.55
CA ARG A 51 -11.01 -4.50 -18.60
C ARG A 51 -10.10 -4.76 -17.41
N ARG A 52 -10.21 -5.93 -16.79
CA ARG A 52 -9.37 -6.35 -15.65
C ARG A 52 -7.90 -6.41 -16.02
N THR A 53 -7.58 -6.90 -17.21
CA THR A 53 -6.19 -6.98 -17.72
C THR A 53 -5.59 -5.59 -17.88
N TRP A 54 -6.30 -4.66 -18.51
CA TRP A 54 -5.85 -3.27 -18.66
C TRP A 54 -5.60 -2.62 -17.30
N TRP A 55 -6.57 -2.68 -16.40
CA TRP A 55 -6.44 -2.06 -15.08
C TRP A 55 -5.35 -2.73 -14.23
N MET A 56 -5.12 -4.04 -14.38
CA MET A 56 -4.01 -4.72 -13.72
C MET A 56 -2.64 -4.28 -14.27
N LEU A 57 -2.52 -4.07 -15.58
CA LEU A 57 -1.31 -3.49 -16.18
C LEU A 57 -1.07 -2.07 -15.66
N TYR A 58 -2.13 -1.26 -15.57
CA TYR A 58 -2.10 0.09 -15.04
C TYR A 58 -1.60 0.13 -13.59
N VAL A 59 -2.25 -0.59 -12.66
CA VAL A 59 -1.82 -0.60 -11.24
C VAL A 59 -0.44 -1.23 -11.06
N THR A 60 -0.07 -2.22 -11.88
CA THR A 60 1.28 -2.81 -11.88
C THR A 60 2.33 -1.77 -12.28
N HIS A 61 2.09 -0.97 -13.32
CA HIS A 61 2.97 0.12 -13.73
C HIS A 61 3.20 1.13 -12.60
N LEU A 62 2.11 1.55 -11.94
CA LEU A 62 2.16 2.47 -10.81
C LEU A 62 2.98 1.91 -9.64
N ASN A 63 2.76 0.65 -9.28
CA ASN A 63 3.53 -0.02 -8.22
C ASN A 63 5.01 -0.18 -8.58
N TYR A 64 5.34 -0.41 -9.85
CA TYR A 64 6.73 -0.47 -10.31
C TYR A 64 7.44 0.89 -10.22
N ALA A 65 6.74 2.01 -10.40
CA ALA A 65 7.33 3.34 -10.15
C ALA A 65 7.78 3.51 -8.69
N VAL A 66 7.05 2.90 -7.72
CA VAL A 66 7.45 2.86 -6.31
C VAL A 66 8.69 1.98 -6.10
N ILE A 67 8.74 0.82 -6.74
CA ILE A 67 9.90 -0.09 -6.67
C ILE A 67 11.16 0.55 -7.26
N ARG A 68 11.02 1.29 -8.37
CA ARG A 68 12.11 2.05 -9.01
C ARG A 68 12.56 3.26 -8.18
N ARG A 69 11.67 3.79 -7.32
CA ARG A 69 11.88 5.00 -6.52
C ARG A 69 12.04 6.27 -7.36
N ASP A 70 11.63 6.24 -8.62
CA ASP A 70 11.51 7.44 -9.44
C ASP A 70 10.12 8.09 -9.31
N TYR A 71 9.12 7.31 -8.87
CA TYR A 71 7.72 7.71 -8.75
C TYR A 71 7.15 8.32 -10.04
N THR A 72 7.80 8.11 -11.17
CA THR A 72 7.39 8.61 -12.48
C THR A 72 6.40 7.64 -13.09
N THR A 73 5.24 8.17 -13.47
CA THR A 73 4.20 7.41 -14.16
C THR A 73 3.87 8.16 -15.45
N ASN A 74 3.92 7.46 -16.58
CA ASN A 74 3.51 8.00 -17.88
C ASN A 74 2.08 7.56 -18.26
N LEU A 75 1.37 6.95 -17.30
CA LEU A 75 -0.04 6.60 -17.38
C LEU A 75 -0.79 7.45 -16.37
N ASN A 76 -1.93 7.99 -16.79
CA ASN A 76 -2.90 8.67 -15.94
C ASN A 76 -4.28 8.05 -16.21
N GLY A 77 -5.01 7.70 -15.15
CA GLY A 77 -6.31 7.04 -15.26
C GLY A 77 -7.33 7.87 -16.04
N ALA A 78 -7.22 9.21 -15.97
CA ALA A 78 -8.10 10.13 -16.71
C ALA A 78 -7.88 10.12 -18.24
N ASP A 79 -6.76 9.60 -18.72
CA ASP A 79 -6.44 9.52 -20.14
C ASP A 79 -7.12 8.33 -20.84
N TYR A 80 -7.76 7.45 -20.06
CA TYR A 80 -8.33 6.19 -20.53
C TYR A 80 -9.82 6.13 -20.19
N ASP A 81 -10.65 5.75 -21.15
CA ASP A 81 -12.11 5.67 -20.99
C ASP A 81 -12.60 4.27 -20.59
N VAL A 82 -11.68 3.32 -20.36
CA VAL A 82 -11.99 1.94 -19.96
C VAL A 82 -12.85 1.92 -18.70
N ALA A 83 -14.00 1.25 -18.76
CA ALA A 83 -14.86 1.10 -17.59
C ALA A 83 -14.18 0.36 -16.43
N LEU A 84 -14.57 0.70 -15.20
CA LEU A 84 -14.07 0.04 -13.99
C LEU A 84 -14.55 -1.42 -13.94
N PRO A 85 -13.72 -2.34 -13.43
CA PRO A 85 -14.11 -3.75 -13.33
C PRO A 85 -15.28 -3.98 -12.39
N CYS A 86 -16.06 -5.02 -12.68
CA CYS A 86 -17.20 -5.44 -11.87
C CYS A 86 -16.75 -6.16 -10.57
N LYS A 87 -17.70 -6.53 -9.71
CA LYS A 87 -17.40 -7.24 -8.45
C LYS A 87 -16.83 -8.63 -8.73
N GLU A 88 -16.08 -9.17 -7.77
CA GLU A 88 -15.44 -10.48 -7.92
C GLU A 88 -16.47 -11.61 -8.01
N GLU A 89 -17.56 -11.50 -7.25
CA GLU A 89 -18.68 -12.43 -7.29
C GLU A 89 -19.34 -12.45 -8.67
N GLU A 90 -19.57 -11.28 -9.26
CA GLU A 90 -20.18 -11.12 -10.59
C GLU A 90 -19.32 -11.79 -11.68
N TYR A 91 -18.00 -11.55 -11.65
CA TYR A 91 -17.07 -12.19 -12.58
C TYR A 91 -16.97 -13.70 -12.37
N THR A 92 -16.89 -14.16 -11.12
CA THR A 92 -16.79 -15.60 -10.79
C THR A 92 -18.05 -16.36 -11.19
N MET A 93 -19.21 -15.73 -11.04
CA MET A 93 -20.51 -16.30 -11.45
C MET A 93 -20.79 -16.13 -12.94
N MET A 94 -19.90 -15.49 -13.71
CA MET A 94 -20.08 -15.19 -15.13
C MET A 94 -21.31 -14.30 -15.43
N VAL A 95 -21.75 -13.50 -14.45
CA VAL A 95 -22.88 -12.57 -14.57
C VAL A 95 -22.36 -11.15 -14.57
N ILE A 96 -21.95 -10.67 -15.75
CA ILE A 96 -21.32 -9.35 -15.89
C ILE A 96 -22.40 -8.26 -16.03
N PRO A 97 -22.39 -7.22 -15.18
CA PRO A 97 -23.35 -6.12 -15.29
C PRO A 97 -23.23 -5.40 -16.62
N LEU A 98 -24.39 -5.02 -17.19
CA LEU A 98 -24.44 -4.12 -18.34
C LEU A 98 -24.12 -2.67 -17.95
N SER A 99 -24.44 -2.29 -16.71
CA SER A 99 -24.13 -0.96 -16.18
C SER A 99 -22.62 -0.82 -16.00
N ARG A 100 -22.04 0.11 -16.76
CA ARG A 100 -20.62 0.44 -16.68
C ARG A 100 -20.40 1.70 -15.88
N VAL A 101 -19.37 1.68 -15.06
CA VAL A 101 -19.01 2.78 -14.19
C VAL A 101 -17.64 3.26 -14.63
N SER A 102 -17.53 4.53 -15.03
CA SER A 102 -16.25 5.10 -15.43
C SER A 102 -15.42 5.49 -14.19
N ILE A 103 -14.12 5.71 -14.39
CA ILE A 103 -13.28 6.29 -13.35
C ILE A 103 -13.75 7.69 -12.93
N GLN A 104 -14.38 8.45 -13.83
CA GLN A 104 -14.96 9.75 -13.51
C GLN A 104 -16.17 9.62 -12.57
N ASN A 105 -16.98 8.57 -12.71
CA ASN A 105 -18.07 8.31 -11.77
C ASN A 105 -17.53 8.02 -10.36
N TYR A 106 -16.42 7.28 -10.26
CA TYR A 106 -15.75 7.04 -8.98
C TYR A 106 -15.20 8.33 -8.38
N ASN A 107 -14.53 9.15 -9.19
CA ASN A 107 -13.91 10.40 -8.74
C ASN A 107 -14.92 11.46 -8.30
N ASN A 108 -16.19 11.35 -8.73
CA ASN A 108 -17.28 12.26 -8.38
C ASN A 108 -18.31 11.60 -7.45
N GLN A 109 -17.91 10.57 -6.70
CA GLN A 109 -18.82 9.80 -5.85
C GLN A 109 -19.51 10.67 -4.78
N GLU A 110 -18.85 11.71 -4.27
CA GLU A 110 -19.39 12.67 -3.31
C GLU A 110 -20.50 13.56 -3.88
N LEU A 111 -20.59 13.67 -5.20
CA LEU A 111 -21.60 14.47 -5.91
C LEU A 111 -22.82 13.64 -6.30
N THR A 112 -22.77 12.32 -6.09
CA THR A 112 -23.80 11.39 -6.55
C THR A 112 -24.84 11.15 -5.45
N LEU A 113 -26.13 11.25 -5.79
CA LEU A 113 -27.25 11.05 -4.85
C LEU A 113 -27.53 9.56 -4.53
N GLN A 114 -26.97 8.64 -5.31
CA GLN A 114 -27.14 7.20 -5.14
C GLN A 114 -25.92 6.59 -4.42
N ASP A 115 -26.18 5.71 -3.46
CA ASP A 115 -25.19 4.83 -2.85
C ASP A 115 -24.67 3.82 -3.89
N SER A 116 -23.76 4.28 -4.75
CA SER A 116 -23.12 3.44 -5.75
C SER A 116 -22.10 2.54 -5.07
N SER A 117 -22.40 1.24 -4.96
CA SER A 117 -21.44 0.28 -4.40
C SER A 117 -20.38 -0.06 -5.44
N PHE A 118 -19.22 0.59 -5.38
CA PHE A 118 -18.09 0.28 -6.26
C PHE A 118 -17.46 -1.09 -5.94
N SER A 119 -16.79 -1.68 -6.93
CA SER A 119 -16.07 -2.94 -6.78
C SER A 119 -14.78 -2.75 -5.97
N SER A 120 -14.26 -3.84 -5.39
CA SER A 120 -12.94 -3.82 -4.72
C SER A 120 -11.83 -3.40 -5.67
N PHE A 121 -11.98 -3.71 -6.96
CA PHE A 121 -11.04 -3.35 -8.00
C PHE A 121 -10.99 -1.83 -8.19
N ALA A 122 -12.14 -1.17 -8.24
CA ALA A 122 -12.22 0.29 -8.33
C ALA A 122 -11.53 0.97 -7.14
N HIS A 123 -11.80 0.50 -5.92
CA HIS A 123 -11.14 1.01 -4.71
C HIS A 123 -9.62 0.75 -4.72
N PHE A 124 -9.18 -0.39 -5.25
CA PHE A 124 -7.76 -0.74 -5.37
C PHE A 124 -7.01 0.11 -6.41
N ILE A 125 -7.64 0.41 -7.56
CA ILE A 125 -7.08 1.33 -8.56
C ILE A 125 -6.83 2.70 -7.93
N ASN A 126 -7.87 3.29 -7.35
CA ASN A 126 -7.77 4.61 -6.73
C ASN A 126 -6.78 4.59 -5.55
N ALA A 127 -6.78 3.52 -4.75
CA ALA A 127 -5.82 3.37 -3.66
C ALA A 127 -4.37 3.36 -4.18
N THR A 128 -4.12 2.70 -5.30
CA THR A 128 -2.80 2.67 -5.92
C THR A 128 -2.38 4.06 -6.41
N GLU A 129 -3.27 4.81 -7.04
CA GLU A 129 -3.01 6.18 -7.51
C GLU A 129 -2.65 7.13 -6.35
N VAL A 130 -3.49 7.13 -5.32
CA VAL A 130 -3.25 7.94 -4.11
C VAL A 130 -1.94 7.53 -3.45
N PHE A 131 -1.66 6.23 -3.32
CA PHE A 131 -0.42 5.75 -2.73
C PHE A 131 0.83 6.23 -3.48
N VAL A 132 0.85 6.13 -4.81
CA VAL A 132 1.97 6.63 -5.62
C VAL A 132 2.11 8.14 -5.52
N SER A 133 1.00 8.88 -5.51
CA SER A 133 0.98 10.34 -5.37
C SER A 133 1.58 10.79 -4.03
N VAL A 134 1.12 10.19 -2.93
CA VAL A 134 1.62 10.46 -1.56
C VAL A 134 3.12 10.18 -1.47
N LEU A 135 3.57 9.04 -2.01
CA LEU A 135 4.99 8.72 -2.01
C LEU A 135 5.79 9.74 -2.84
N ARG A 136 5.33 10.10 -4.03
CA ARG A 136 5.97 11.12 -4.87
C ARG A 136 6.10 12.46 -4.13
N ASN A 137 5.07 12.88 -3.40
CA ASN A 137 5.07 14.12 -2.61
C ASN A 137 6.07 14.06 -1.46
N SER A 138 6.19 12.92 -0.78
CA SER A 138 7.12 12.73 0.35
C SER A 138 8.61 12.90 -0.01
N PHE A 139 8.96 12.78 -1.29
CA PHE A 139 10.33 12.99 -1.78
C PHE A 139 10.56 14.38 -2.39
N ARG A 140 9.55 15.25 -2.41
CA ARG A 140 9.61 16.64 -2.91
C ARG A 140 9.52 17.68 -1.79
N LEU A 141 10.07 17.33 -0.62
CA LEU A 141 10.02 18.14 0.59
C LEU A 141 11.24 19.07 0.69
N ASP A 142 11.06 20.32 0.29
CA ASP A 142 12.14 21.32 0.32
C ASP A 142 12.16 22.13 1.62
N ASN A 143 11.02 22.25 2.31
CA ASN A 143 10.88 23.00 3.55
C ASN A 143 9.79 22.43 4.47
N VAL A 144 9.87 22.74 5.77
CA VAL A 144 8.96 22.21 6.81
C VAL A 144 7.51 22.65 6.60
N LEU A 145 7.26 23.90 6.19
CA LEU A 145 5.89 24.39 5.96
C LEU A 145 5.20 23.65 4.82
N LYS A 146 5.90 23.46 3.70
CA LYS A 146 5.47 22.66 2.55
C LYS A 146 5.24 21.21 2.96
N ALA A 147 6.11 20.63 3.77
CA ALA A 147 5.93 19.29 4.30
C ALA A 147 4.67 19.15 5.18
N LYS A 148 4.35 20.15 6.00
CA LYS A 148 3.11 20.17 6.79
C LYS A 148 1.87 20.23 5.92
N HIS A 149 1.82 21.17 4.97
CA HIS A 149 0.67 21.30 4.06
C HIS A 149 0.47 20.06 3.19
N LEU A 150 1.56 19.46 2.68
CA LEU A 150 1.48 18.21 1.93
C LEU A 150 0.97 17.08 2.82
N ALA A 151 1.44 16.97 4.07
CA ALA A 151 0.95 15.98 5.02
C ALA A 151 -0.55 16.14 5.32
N GLU A 152 -1.03 17.36 5.54
CA GLU A 152 -2.45 17.65 5.78
C GLU A 152 -3.32 17.26 4.57
N ASN A 153 -2.87 17.60 3.36
CA ASN A 153 -3.58 17.27 2.12
C ASN A 153 -3.61 15.76 1.86
N ASP A 154 -2.46 15.09 1.99
CA ASP A 154 -2.35 13.65 1.81
C ASP A 154 -3.20 12.91 2.87
N GLU A 155 -3.23 13.40 4.12
CA GLU A 155 -4.14 12.90 5.16
C GLU A 155 -5.61 13.10 4.79
N ALA A 156 -5.97 14.23 4.18
CA ALA A 156 -7.32 14.49 3.69
C ALA A 156 -7.74 13.47 2.63
N THR A 157 -6.90 13.24 1.63
CA THR A 157 -7.15 12.28 0.54
C THR A 157 -7.35 10.86 1.06
N ILE A 158 -6.46 10.38 1.94
CA ILE A 158 -6.52 9.01 2.45
C ILE A 158 -7.75 8.78 3.32
N ALA A 159 -8.17 9.80 4.05
CA ALA A 159 -9.38 9.71 4.84
C ALA A 159 -10.65 9.75 4.00
N ALA A 160 -10.68 10.61 2.98
CA ALA A 160 -11.78 10.64 2.03
C ALA A 160 -11.95 9.26 1.40
N TRP A 161 -10.86 8.65 0.91
CA TRP A 161 -10.90 7.28 0.38
C TRP A 161 -11.56 6.29 1.34
N TYR A 162 -11.16 6.28 2.61
CA TYR A 162 -11.72 5.36 3.59
C TYR A 162 -13.17 5.64 3.98
N LEU A 163 -13.51 6.92 4.20
CA LEU A 163 -14.87 7.31 4.61
C LEU A 163 -15.88 7.01 3.52
N MET A 164 -15.46 7.08 2.25
CA MET A 164 -16.27 6.74 1.08
C MET A 164 -16.36 5.24 0.79
N LEU A 165 -15.63 4.38 1.54
CA LEU A 165 -15.82 2.93 1.43
C LEU A 165 -17.16 2.52 2.02
N SER A 166 -17.83 1.61 1.30
CA SER A 166 -18.99 0.89 1.84
C SER A 166 -18.61 0.02 3.04
N HIS A 167 -19.59 -0.27 3.91
CA HIS A 167 -19.36 -0.99 5.16
C HIS A 167 -18.65 -2.34 4.94
N ASP A 168 -19.01 -3.07 3.89
CA ASP A 168 -18.41 -4.37 3.60
C ASP A 168 -16.96 -4.25 3.13
N LYS A 169 -16.59 -3.15 2.46
CA LYS A 169 -15.21 -2.93 2.00
C LYS A 169 -14.27 -2.43 3.10
N ARG A 170 -14.80 -2.00 4.26
CA ARG A 170 -14.00 -1.66 5.44
C ARG A 170 -13.52 -2.90 6.20
N ARG A 171 -14.17 -4.04 6.02
CA ARG A 171 -13.82 -5.31 6.68
C ARG A 171 -12.93 -6.15 5.76
N LEU A 172 -11.74 -6.52 6.23
CA LEU A 172 -10.77 -7.32 5.46
C LEU A 172 -11.08 -8.82 5.46
N VAL A 173 -11.80 -9.27 6.48
CA VAL A 173 -12.09 -10.67 6.78
C VAL A 173 -13.61 -10.76 6.82
N HIS A 174 -14.19 -11.50 5.88
CA HIS A 174 -15.61 -11.76 5.86
C HIS A 174 -15.90 -13.04 6.64
N ASP A 175 -17.02 -13.05 7.38
CA ASP A 175 -17.44 -14.23 8.14
C ASP A 175 -17.58 -15.44 7.20
N PRO A 176 -17.13 -16.63 7.63
CA PRO A 176 -17.06 -17.83 6.79
C PRO A 176 -18.42 -18.36 6.31
N GLY A 177 -19.54 -17.82 6.81
CA GLY A 177 -20.88 -18.32 6.55
C GLY A 177 -20.98 -19.84 6.73
N MET A 178 -21.86 -20.50 5.99
CA MET A 178 -21.95 -21.98 5.97
C MET A 178 -20.82 -22.66 5.17
N SER A 179 -19.94 -21.91 4.50
CA SER A 179 -18.88 -22.44 3.63
C SER A 179 -17.63 -22.87 4.40
N GLY A 180 -17.53 -22.58 5.71
CA GLY A 180 -16.43 -23.03 6.58
C GLY A 180 -15.06 -22.38 6.32
N SER A 181 -14.91 -21.56 5.27
CA SER A 181 -13.66 -20.84 4.97
C SER A 181 -13.89 -19.33 4.97
N CYS A 182 -13.09 -18.62 5.75
CA CYS A 182 -13.03 -17.17 5.69
C CYS A 182 -12.56 -16.74 4.29
N ARG A 183 -13.33 -15.87 3.63
CA ARG A 183 -12.94 -15.24 2.38
C ARG A 183 -12.25 -13.91 2.69
N VAL A 184 -11.05 -13.73 2.14
CA VAL A 184 -10.30 -12.47 2.21
C VAL A 184 -10.45 -11.77 0.87
N ASP A 185 -10.85 -10.51 0.91
CA ASP A 185 -10.79 -9.64 -0.27
C ASP A 185 -9.35 -9.19 -0.49
N HIS A 186 -8.63 -9.87 -1.39
CA HIS A 186 -7.20 -9.62 -1.62
C HIS A 186 -6.89 -8.23 -2.17
N LEU A 187 -7.81 -7.65 -2.97
CA LEU A 187 -7.64 -6.31 -3.53
C LEU A 187 -7.83 -5.26 -2.44
N MET A 188 -8.87 -5.41 -1.60
CA MET A 188 -9.04 -4.52 -0.45
C MET A 188 -7.93 -4.70 0.57
N PHE A 189 -7.42 -5.91 0.80
CA PHE A 189 -6.27 -6.12 1.66
C PHE A 189 -5.04 -5.33 1.16
N GLN A 190 -4.71 -5.42 -0.13
CA GLN A 190 -3.62 -4.63 -0.71
C GLN A 190 -3.90 -3.12 -0.60
N ALA A 191 -5.12 -2.67 -0.89
CA ALA A 191 -5.51 -1.27 -0.77
C ALA A 191 -5.37 -0.75 0.68
N HIS A 192 -5.77 -1.55 1.68
CA HIS A 192 -5.60 -1.20 3.09
C HIS A 192 -4.13 -1.24 3.53
N MET A 193 -3.32 -2.12 2.95
CA MET A 193 -1.87 -2.13 3.19
C MET A 193 -1.17 -0.92 2.56
N MET A 194 -1.63 -0.44 1.40
CA MET A 194 -1.17 0.80 0.79
C MET A 194 -1.56 2.01 1.63
N MET A 195 -2.84 2.06 2.03
CA MET A 195 -3.40 3.18 2.77
C MET A 195 -3.02 3.17 4.25
N LEU A 196 -2.64 2.02 4.83
CA LEU A 196 -2.29 1.76 6.24
C LEU A 196 -3.34 2.14 7.27
N THR A 197 -4.50 1.53 7.11
CA THR A 197 -5.80 1.96 7.65
C THR A 197 -6.40 1.15 8.84
N PRO A 198 -6.51 1.60 10.14
CA PRO A 198 -7.30 0.84 11.16
C PRO A 198 -8.74 1.32 11.33
N ALA A 199 -9.72 0.40 11.34
CA ALA A 199 -11.15 0.71 11.25
C ALA A 199 -11.77 1.44 12.45
N ASP A 200 -11.10 1.41 13.60
CA ASP A 200 -11.62 1.95 14.85
C ASP A 200 -10.79 3.15 15.32
N TYR A 201 -11.48 4.28 15.49
CA TYR A 201 -11.00 5.60 15.92
C TYR A 201 -10.25 6.44 14.87
N LEU A 202 -10.76 7.65 14.68
CA LEU A 202 -10.37 8.69 13.72
C LEU A 202 -8.90 9.13 13.92
N ASN A 203 -7.92 8.42 13.34
CA ASN A 203 -6.58 8.94 13.03
C ASN A 203 -5.91 8.18 11.86
N ARG A 204 -5.42 8.94 10.89
CA ARG A 204 -5.17 8.60 9.46
C ARG A 204 -3.76 8.07 9.17
N ARG A 205 -3.55 7.61 7.93
CA ARG A 205 -3.02 6.33 7.40
C ARG A 205 -2.07 6.72 6.19
N CYS A 206 -1.04 5.95 5.75
CA CYS A 206 0.22 6.27 4.95
C CYS A 206 1.41 6.89 5.70
N LEU A 207 1.65 6.40 6.90
CA LEU A 207 2.26 7.24 7.93
C LEU A 207 3.81 7.30 7.95
N ALA A 208 4.51 6.30 7.42
CA ALA A 208 5.98 6.28 7.47
C ALA A 208 6.62 7.32 6.54
N TYR A 209 6.03 7.60 5.38
CA TYR A 209 6.60 8.54 4.43
C TYR A 209 6.12 9.98 4.68
N ILE A 210 4.88 10.15 5.15
CA ILE A 210 4.31 11.47 5.48
C ILE A 210 4.80 12.00 6.83
N HIS A 211 4.72 11.20 7.89
CA HIS A 211 4.95 11.69 9.25
C HIS A 211 6.39 11.57 9.71
N ARG A 212 7.16 10.64 9.15
CA ARG A 212 8.55 10.46 9.59
C ARG A 212 9.43 11.69 9.37
N PRO A 213 9.37 12.39 8.22
CA PRO A 213 10.11 13.63 8.00
C PRO A 213 9.79 14.73 9.02
N LEU A 214 8.59 14.67 9.61
CA LEU A 214 8.05 15.61 10.59
C LEU A 214 8.10 15.10 12.04
N SER A 215 8.64 13.91 12.28
CA SER A 215 8.73 13.27 13.61
C SER A 215 10.14 13.32 14.20
N ASP A 216 10.27 13.06 15.49
CA ASP A 216 11.57 12.91 16.17
C ASP A 216 12.21 11.50 16.01
N LEU A 217 11.65 10.66 15.13
CA LEU A 217 12.23 9.34 14.83
C LEU A 217 13.45 9.49 13.93
N HIS A 218 14.62 9.57 14.55
CA HIS A 218 15.91 9.75 13.87
C HIS A 218 16.18 8.65 12.83
N TYR A 219 16.79 9.04 11.72
CA TYR A 219 17.30 8.12 10.71
C TYR A 219 18.52 7.38 11.24
N HIS A 220 18.53 6.05 11.14
CA HIS A 220 19.69 5.23 11.46
C HIS A 220 20.35 4.73 10.17
N VAL A 221 21.68 4.78 10.08
CA VAL A 221 22.41 4.39 8.84
C VAL A 221 22.11 2.96 8.40
N ALA A 222 21.79 2.07 9.36
CA ALA A 222 21.39 0.69 9.09
C ALA A 222 20.19 0.60 8.13
N GLU A 223 19.31 1.59 8.11
CA GLU A 223 18.12 1.58 7.24
C GLU A 223 18.48 1.60 5.75
N SER A 224 19.64 2.17 5.38
CA SER A 224 20.16 2.18 4.01
C SER A 224 20.43 0.79 3.44
N ILE A 225 20.50 -0.24 4.29
CA ILE A 225 20.64 -1.64 3.88
C ILE A 225 19.38 -2.13 3.13
N SER A 226 18.22 -1.48 3.36
CA SER A 226 16.94 -1.88 2.75
C SER A 226 16.88 -1.56 1.26
N SER A 227 16.63 -2.58 0.45
CA SER A 227 16.36 -2.41 -0.99
C SER A 227 14.93 -1.95 -1.30
N CYS A 228 14.01 -2.05 -0.33
CA CYS A 228 12.65 -1.51 -0.44
C CYS A 228 12.57 0.02 -0.20
N GLY A 229 13.72 0.68 -0.04
CA GLY A 229 13.80 2.09 0.33
C GLY A 229 13.71 2.29 1.84
N SER A 230 14.20 3.44 2.28
CA SER A 230 13.94 3.99 3.61
C SER A 230 13.07 5.23 3.44
N PRO A 231 12.13 5.52 4.36
CA PRO A 231 11.44 6.79 4.33
C PRO A 231 12.45 7.95 4.47
N PRO A 232 12.11 9.16 3.96
CA PRO A 232 13.02 10.29 3.99
C PRO A 232 13.49 10.59 5.42
N PRO A 233 14.74 11.03 5.61
CA PRO A 233 15.23 11.43 6.92
C PRO A 233 14.43 12.63 7.47
N PRO A 234 14.40 12.81 8.79
CA PRO A 234 13.75 13.97 9.40
C PRO A 234 14.35 15.28 8.87
N LEU A 235 13.49 16.26 8.57
CA LEU A 235 13.94 17.58 8.12
C LEU A 235 14.65 18.32 9.28
N PRO A 236 15.70 19.12 8.98
CA PRO A 236 16.39 19.92 9.99
C PRO A 236 15.39 20.82 10.74
N ALA A 237 15.47 20.81 12.07
CA ALA A 237 14.59 21.61 12.89
C ALA A 237 14.98 23.10 12.81
N GLY A 238 14.12 23.93 12.22
CA GLY A 238 13.88 25.25 12.81
C GLY A 238 13.09 25.08 14.12
N THR A 239 12.86 26.15 14.87
CA THR A 239 12.02 26.23 16.11
C THR A 239 10.54 25.87 15.89
N ALA A 240 10.24 24.85 15.08
CA ALA A 240 8.93 24.27 14.90
C ALA A 240 8.63 23.32 16.08
N ASP A 241 7.72 23.81 16.92
CA ASP A 241 6.98 23.20 18.02
C ASP A 241 7.16 21.68 18.27
N ILE A 242 7.79 21.36 19.41
CA ILE A 242 8.02 20.00 19.93
C ILE A 242 6.72 19.19 19.99
N LEU A 243 5.58 19.84 20.29
CA LEU A 243 4.28 19.19 20.37
C LEU A 243 3.85 18.62 19.01
N HIS A 244 4.10 19.35 17.93
CA HIS A 244 3.77 18.94 16.58
C HIS A 244 4.54 17.66 16.20
N ARG A 245 5.83 17.59 16.49
CA ARG A 245 6.66 16.41 16.19
C ARG A 245 6.22 15.15 16.93
N ARG A 246 5.75 15.31 18.18
CA ARG A 246 5.17 14.20 18.96
C ARG A 246 3.89 13.65 18.34
N VAL A 247 3.03 14.51 17.80
CA VAL A 247 1.82 14.08 17.07
C VAL A 247 2.21 13.23 15.85
N HIS A 248 3.19 13.66 15.06
CA HIS A 248 3.68 12.87 13.92
C HIS A 248 4.29 11.53 14.35
N LEU A 249 5.02 11.48 15.45
CA LEU A 249 5.56 10.24 16.01
C LEU A 249 4.45 9.28 16.48
N HIS A 250 3.44 9.78 17.18
CA HIS A 250 2.30 8.98 17.62
C HIS A 250 1.56 8.38 16.42
N LYS A 251 1.26 9.21 15.42
CA LYS A 251 0.65 8.83 14.14
C LYS A 251 1.46 7.73 13.43
N LEU A 252 2.79 7.88 13.37
CA LEU A 252 3.69 6.85 12.84
C LEU A 252 3.58 5.50 13.58
N LEU A 253 3.61 5.53 14.92
CA LEU A 253 3.49 4.30 15.71
C LEU A 253 2.12 3.64 15.55
N GLN A 254 1.05 4.42 15.43
CA GLN A 254 -0.29 3.90 15.19
C GLN A 254 -0.38 3.17 13.84
N ALA A 255 0.18 3.71 12.76
CA ALA A 255 0.29 3.04 11.45
C ALA A 255 0.83 1.63 11.55
N VAL A 256 1.91 1.56 12.31
CA VAL A 256 2.80 0.44 12.41
C VAL A 256 2.07 -0.66 13.21
N ARG A 257 1.26 -0.27 14.19
CA ARG A 257 0.31 -1.13 14.91
C ARG A 257 -0.80 -1.65 13.99
N THR A 258 -1.43 -0.77 13.21
CA THR A 258 -2.50 -1.12 12.26
C THR A 258 -2.05 -2.15 11.24
N GLN A 259 -0.90 -1.93 10.60
CA GLN A 259 -0.40 -2.89 9.62
C GLN A 259 -0.30 -4.27 10.25
N ASN A 260 0.21 -4.33 11.49
CA ASN A 260 0.34 -5.58 12.20
C ASN A 260 -1.02 -6.23 12.49
N GLN A 261 -2.04 -5.45 12.86
CA GLN A 261 -3.42 -5.95 13.02
C GLN A 261 -3.96 -6.52 11.71
N ASN A 262 -3.78 -5.83 10.58
CA ASN A 262 -4.17 -6.33 9.27
C ASN A 262 -3.45 -7.64 8.92
N LEU A 263 -2.16 -7.76 9.25
CA LEU A 263 -1.39 -8.99 9.07
C LEU A 263 -1.83 -10.13 9.99
N ILE A 264 -2.24 -9.84 11.23
CA ILE A 264 -2.75 -10.83 12.19
C ILE A 264 -4.13 -11.35 11.75
N ALA A 265 -4.98 -10.47 11.24
CA ALA A 265 -6.33 -10.81 10.80
C ALA A 265 -6.33 -11.74 9.58
N LEU A 266 -5.21 -11.85 8.86
CA LEU A 266 -5.12 -12.68 7.67
C LEU A 266 -4.99 -14.19 7.98
N PRO A 267 -5.86 -15.05 7.42
CA PRO A 267 -5.61 -16.48 7.35
C PRO A 267 -4.47 -16.75 6.36
N LEU A 268 -3.26 -17.02 6.87
CA LEU A 268 -2.05 -17.20 6.04
C LEU A 268 -2.16 -18.29 4.96
N GLY A 269 -3.04 -19.28 5.14
CA GLY A 269 -3.27 -20.37 4.21
C GLY A 269 -4.10 -20.02 2.96
N SER A 270 -4.78 -18.87 2.94
CA SER A 270 -5.64 -18.44 1.82
C SER A 270 -5.06 -17.29 1.00
N LEU A 271 -3.84 -16.83 1.28
CA LEU A 271 -3.29 -15.66 0.60
C LEU A 271 -2.85 -15.95 -0.84
N GLN A 272 -3.49 -15.26 -1.79
CA GLN A 272 -2.82 -14.85 -3.01
C GLN A 272 -1.82 -13.73 -2.67
N LEU A 273 -0.54 -14.10 -2.63
CA LEU A 273 0.54 -13.22 -2.19
C LEU A 273 0.93 -12.26 -3.31
N SER A 274 0.47 -11.01 -3.27
CA SER A 274 0.98 -9.98 -4.18
C SER A 274 2.37 -9.54 -3.77
N PRO A 275 3.36 -9.54 -4.67
CA PRO A 275 4.74 -9.22 -4.31
C PRO A 275 4.92 -7.73 -3.94
N PHE A 276 3.95 -6.87 -4.27
CA PHE A 276 3.97 -5.45 -3.91
C PHE A 276 3.82 -5.22 -2.39
N THR A 277 3.14 -6.13 -1.68
CA THR A 277 2.98 -6.06 -0.22
C THR A 277 4.31 -6.25 0.53
N ILE A 278 5.29 -6.92 -0.08
CA ILE A 278 6.59 -7.23 0.55
C ILE A 278 7.29 -5.95 1.03
N CYS A 279 7.35 -4.92 0.18
CA CYS A 279 8.02 -3.68 0.55
C CYS A 279 7.24 -2.83 1.56
N MET A 280 5.90 -2.92 1.55
CA MET A 280 5.08 -2.29 2.59
C MET A 280 5.40 -2.91 3.96
N ILE A 281 5.42 -4.25 4.04
CA ILE A 281 5.75 -4.98 5.27
C ILE A 281 7.17 -4.64 5.74
N ALA A 282 8.14 -4.56 4.82
CA ALA A 282 9.52 -4.21 5.12
C ALA A 282 9.64 -2.81 5.73
N CYS A 283 9.04 -1.78 5.11
CA CYS A 283 9.12 -0.39 5.58
C CYS A 283 8.57 -0.25 7.01
N CYS A 284 7.41 -0.84 7.30
CA CYS A 284 6.86 -0.81 8.66
C CYS A 284 7.64 -1.65 9.67
N THR A 285 8.32 -2.72 9.22
CA THR A 285 9.20 -3.50 10.10
C THR A 285 10.45 -2.70 10.48
N ILE A 286 11.02 -1.95 9.54
CA ILE A 286 12.15 -1.04 9.80
C ILE A 286 11.71 0.05 10.79
N ALA A 287 10.54 0.67 10.59
CA ALA A 287 9.99 1.65 11.53
C ALA A 287 9.81 1.07 12.94
N HIS A 288 9.29 -0.16 13.07
CA HIS A 288 9.21 -0.87 14.35
C HIS A 288 10.59 -1.08 14.99
N LEU A 289 11.60 -1.51 14.21
CA LEU A 289 12.95 -1.79 14.71
C LEU A 289 13.62 -0.51 15.23
N VAL A 290 13.44 0.62 14.53
CA VAL A 290 13.96 1.92 14.97
C VAL A 290 13.20 2.40 16.22
N ALA A 291 11.86 2.35 16.22
CA ALA A 291 11.05 2.76 17.37
C ALA A 291 11.36 1.93 18.64
N TYR A 292 11.52 0.61 18.50
CA TYR A 292 11.93 -0.30 19.56
C TYR A 292 13.25 0.13 20.22
N ARG A 293 14.18 0.70 19.44
CA ARG A 293 15.48 1.16 19.91
C ARG A 293 15.39 2.50 20.64
N SER A 294 14.70 3.48 20.06
CA SER A 294 14.88 4.90 20.43
C SER A 294 13.74 5.51 21.24
N VAL A 295 12.52 4.98 21.17
CA VAL A 295 11.32 5.66 21.68
C VAL A 295 10.51 4.80 22.66
N LEU A 296 10.43 3.49 22.43
CA LEU A 296 9.48 2.65 23.18
C LEU A 296 9.96 2.31 24.60
N ALA A 297 9.06 2.50 25.56
CA ALA A 297 9.23 2.06 26.95
C ALA A 297 9.45 0.53 27.03
N PRO A 298 10.05 0.00 28.12
CA PRO A 298 10.40 -1.42 28.22
C PRO A 298 9.25 -2.40 27.97
N ASP A 299 8.04 -2.11 28.42
CA ASP A 299 6.88 -2.98 28.22
C ASP A 299 6.30 -2.88 26.80
N ASP A 300 6.20 -1.67 26.25
CA ASP A 300 5.83 -1.45 24.84
C ASP A 300 6.83 -2.11 23.88
N ALA A 301 8.10 -2.13 24.26
CA ALA A 301 9.16 -2.78 23.49
C ALA A 301 8.96 -4.31 23.41
N LYS A 302 8.45 -4.96 24.47
CA LYS A 302 8.11 -6.40 24.43
C LYS A 302 7.00 -6.67 23.41
N VAL A 303 5.94 -5.85 23.43
CA VAL A 303 4.83 -5.96 22.47
C VAL A 303 5.32 -5.70 21.04
N ALA A 304 6.13 -4.66 20.84
CA ALA A 304 6.73 -4.34 19.54
C ALA A 304 7.58 -5.50 19.01
N ARG A 305 8.31 -6.22 19.87
CA ARG A 305 9.07 -7.42 19.47
C ARG A 305 8.16 -8.52 18.94
N SER A 306 7.01 -8.77 19.57
CA SER A 306 6.02 -9.73 19.06
C SER A 306 5.46 -9.30 17.71
N ARG A 307 5.18 -8.00 17.52
CA ARG A 307 4.74 -7.45 16.23
C ARG A 307 5.79 -7.60 15.13
N ILE A 308 7.08 -7.36 15.44
CA ILE A 308 8.19 -7.62 14.51
C ILE A 308 8.22 -9.09 14.09
N ARG A 309 7.99 -10.03 15.03
CA ARG A 309 7.92 -11.46 14.71
C ARG A 309 6.79 -11.79 13.74
N VAL A 310 5.62 -11.17 13.89
CA VAL A 310 4.52 -11.32 12.91
C VAL A 310 4.98 -10.90 11.52
N CYS A 311 5.57 -9.71 11.37
CA CYS A 311 6.05 -9.24 10.06
C CYS A 311 7.10 -10.18 9.44
N ILE A 312 8.07 -10.64 10.24
CA ILE A 312 9.10 -11.59 9.79
C ILE A 312 8.49 -12.95 9.42
N GLY A 313 7.51 -13.44 10.20
CA GLY A 313 6.79 -14.68 9.92
C GLY A 313 5.98 -14.59 8.62
N THR A 314 5.26 -13.49 8.42
CA THR A 314 4.56 -13.21 7.16
C THR A 314 5.54 -13.20 5.99
N LEU A 315 6.64 -12.45 6.07
CA LEU A 315 7.65 -12.41 5.00
C LEU A 315 8.29 -13.78 4.74
N THR A 316 8.43 -14.62 5.77
CA THR A 316 8.91 -16.01 5.63
C THR A 316 7.95 -16.84 4.80
N SER A 317 6.63 -16.66 4.99
CA SER A 317 5.63 -17.26 4.11
C SER A 317 5.74 -16.73 2.68
N TYR A 318 5.87 -15.40 2.50
CA TYR A 318 6.08 -14.80 1.17
C TYR A 318 7.33 -15.32 0.45
N ALA A 319 8.39 -15.65 1.19
CA ALA A 319 9.66 -16.13 0.64
C ALA A 319 9.56 -17.53 0.01
N THR A 320 8.47 -18.27 0.24
CA THR A 320 8.22 -19.55 -0.44
C THR A 320 7.84 -19.37 -1.91
N VAL A 321 7.24 -18.23 -2.26
CA VAL A 321 6.77 -17.91 -3.62
C VAL A 321 7.63 -16.84 -4.28
N TRP A 322 8.05 -15.82 -3.52
CA TRP A 322 8.69 -14.62 -4.05
C TRP A 322 10.14 -14.51 -3.57
N PRO A 323 11.14 -14.62 -4.48
CA PRO A 323 12.55 -14.50 -4.10
C PRO A 323 12.90 -13.12 -3.48
N ARG A 324 12.08 -12.09 -3.76
CA ARG A 324 12.25 -10.73 -3.21
C ARG A 324 12.07 -10.76 -1.70
N ALA A 325 11.10 -11.54 -1.20
CA ALA A 325 10.88 -11.67 0.23
C ALA A 325 12.09 -12.33 0.92
N SER A 326 12.74 -13.31 0.30
CA SER A 326 13.98 -13.91 0.83
C SER A 326 15.11 -12.89 0.94
N LYS A 327 15.28 -12.03 -0.07
CA LYS A 327 16.25 -10.92 -0.05
C LYS A 327 15.93 -9.93 1.07
N VAL A 328 14.69 -9.44 1.12
CA VAL A 328 14.21 -8.48 2.12
C VAL A 328 14.33 -9.03 3.54
N LEU A 329 14.05 -10.31 3.77
CA LEU A 329 14.24 -10.96 5.08
C LEU A 329 15.69 -10.91 5.54
N ARG A 330 16.66 -11.13 4.65
CA ARG A 330 18.09 -11.03 4.99
C ARG A 330 18.47 -9.59 5.34
N GLU A 331 17.99 -8.62 4.57
CA GLU A 331 18.20 -7.20 4.85
C GLU A 331 17.62 -6.82 6.22
N LEU A 332 16.37 -7.17 6.52
CA LEU A 332 15.73 -6.88 7.81
C LEU A 332 16.46 -7.53 8.99
N LYS A 333 16.94 -8.77 8.85
CA LYS A 333 17.74 -9.44 9.88
C LYS A 333 19.08 -8.73 10.10
N SER A 334 19.73 -8.25 9.04
CA SER A 334 20.95 -7.45 9.12
C SER A 334 20.71 -6.13 9.85
N ILE A 335 19.67 -5.39 9.45
CA ILE A 335 19.25 -4.12 10.08
C ILE A 335 19.00 -4.33 11.57
N ALA A 336 18.21 -5.35 11.92
CA ALA A 336 17.94 -5.69 13.31
C ALA A 336 19.26 -5.99 14.07
N GLY A 337 20.16 -6.80 13.50
CA GLY A 337 21.45 -7.11 14.10
C GLY A 337 22.29 -5.87 14.42
N VAL A 338 22.36 -4.91 13.50
CA VAL A 338 23.07 -3.63 13.71
C VAL A 338 22.41 -2.81 14.82
N LEU A 339 21.07 -2.70 14.80
CA LEU A 339 20.31 -1.93 15.78
C LEU A 339 20.37 -2.52 17.20
N TYR A 340 20.50 -3.85 17.33
CA TYR A 340 20.62 -4.55 18.62
C TYR A 340 22.04 -4.47 19.22
N ARG A 341 23.09 -4.39 18.41
CA ARG A 341 24.49 -4.33 18.89
C ARG A 341 24.90 -2.95 19.39
N THR A 342 24.16 -1.92 19.05
CA THR A 342 24.45 -0.55 19.48
C THR A 342 23.70 -0.29 20.80
N PRO A 343 24.30 0.30 21.85
CA PRO A 343 23.61 0.55 23.12
C PRO A 343 22.30 1.33 22.92
N ARG A 344 21.25 1.03 23.70
CA ARG A 344 20.01 1.83 23.70
C ARG A 344 20.36 3.25 24.13
N ALA A 345 19.92 4.24 23.36
CA ALA A 345 19.93 5.63 23.85
C ALA A 345 19.04 5.69 25.10
N ALA A 346 19.43 6.46 26.11
CA ALA A 346 18.60 6.66 27.30
C ALA A 346 17.21 7.13 26.85
N ALA A 347 16.17 6.39 27.24
CA ALA A 347 14.81 6.70 26.84
C ALA A 347 14.46 8.12 27.32
N ILE A 348 14.02 8.97 26.40
CA ILE A 348 13.27 10.16 26.79
C ILE A 348 11.96 9.63 27.35
N CYS A 349 11.80 9.67 28.67
CA CYS A 349 10.58 9.27 29.36
C CYS A 349 9.39 10.01 28.72
N LEU A 350 8.56 9.27 27.97
CA LEU A 350 7.26 9.75 27.53
C LEU A 350 6.28 9.47 28.67
N PRO A 351 5.73 10.48 29.36
CA PRO A 351 4.66 10.23 30.31
C PRO A 351 3.45 9.64 29.57
N HIS A 352 2.85 8.62 30.18
CA HIS A 352 1.71 7.87 29.68
C HIS A 352 0.58 8.78 29.17
N LEU A 353 0.20 8.63 27.90
CA LEU A 353 -1.06 9.09 27.32
C LEU A 353 -1.59 8.03 26.35
#